data_AF-A0A0F6SFZ4-F1
#
_entry.id   AF-A0A0F6SFZ4-F1
#
_cell.length_a   1.000
_cell.length_b   1.000
_cell.length_c   1.000
_cell.angle_alpha   90.00
_cell.angle_beta   90.00
_cell.angle_gamma   90.00
#
_symmetry.space_group_name_H-M   'P 1'
#
loop_
_entity.id
_entity.type
_entity.pdbx_description
1 polymer ?
#
loop_
_entity_poly.entity_id
_entity_poly.type
_entity_poly.pdbx_seq_one_letter_code
_entity_poly.pdbx_strand_id
1 'polypeptide(L)'
;MDRGRAPQVGARRDVSVHCAHEAPRVVARCGVPRGGSLARVNAADLARLTAETLYLVLLVSGPALAVSVVVGLAIALLQAVTQVQEPTLSFVPKLVAVALTLALVGAWMSGEVVRFTSELWLAIPRLVH
;
A
#
# COMPACT_ATOMS: atom_id res chain seq x y z
N MET A 1 34.49 45.74 -31.89
CA MET A 1 33.86 46.21 -30.64
C MET A 1 32.38 46.39 -30.92
N ASP A 2 31.63 45.29 -30.93
CA ASP A 2 30.17 45.31 -30.93
C ASP A 2 29.70 44.12 -30.07
N ARG A 3 28.99 44.43 -28.99
CA ARG A 3 28.33 43.48 -28.09
C ARG A 3 26.87 43.42 -28.51
N GLY A 4 26.51 42.46 -29.34
CA GLY A 4 25.13 42.11 -29.66
C GLY A 4 24.75 40.78 -29.02
N ARG A 5 24.06 40.83 -27.88
CA ARG A 5 23.43 39.67 -27.21
C ARG A 5 22.02 39.47 -27.79
N ALA A 6 21.66 38.22 -28.11
CA ALA A 6 20.32 37.56 -28.02
C ALA A 6 20.11 36.54 -29.18
N PRO A 7 19.15 35.60 -29.13
CA PRO A 7 18.50 34.92 -27.99
C PRO A 7 18.35 33.39 -28.17
N GLN A 8 17.77 32.78 -27.13
CA GLN A 8 17.28 31.41 -26.97
C GLN A 8 16.54 30.82 -28.19
N VAL A 9 16.98 29.64 -28.63
CA VAL A 9 16.19 28.64 -29.37
C VAL A 9 16.48 27.32 -28.66
N GLY A 10 15.57 26.64 -27.96
CA GLY A 10 14.17 26.44 -28.25
C GLY A 10 13.96 24.96 -28.57
N ALA A 11 13.94 24.10 -27.55
CA ALA A 11 13.43 22.74 -27.69
C ALA A 11 13.06 22.14 -26.31
N ARG A 12 11.91 22.56 -25.78
CA ARG A 12 11.09 21.68 -24.94
C ARG A 12 10.85 20.38 -25.71
N ARG A 13 11.22 19.23 -25.16
CA ARG A 13 10.49 17.95 -25.21
C ARG A 13 10.86 17.18 -23.94
N ASP A 14 10.06 17.29 -22.89
CA ASP A 14 9.09 16.24 -22.58
C ASP A 14 9.75 14.85 -22.68
N VAL A 15 10.38 14.42 -21.59
CA VAL A 15 10.57 12.98 -21.32
C VAL A 15 9.19 12.44 -20.93
N SER A 16 8.27 12.48 -21.89
CA SER A 16 7.08 11.66 -21.89
C SER A 16 7.54 10.23 -22.11
N VAL A 17 7.39 9.44 -21.06
CA VAL A 17 7.34 7.98 -21.11
C VAL A 17 6.21 7.61 -22.07
N HIS A 18 6.54 7.47 -23.35
CA HIS A 18 5.66 6.90 -24.35
C HIS A 18 6.12 5.47 -24.62
N CYS A 19 5.65 4.57 -23.77
CA CYS A 19 5.47 3.16 -24.13
C CYS A 19 3.96 2.96 -24.38
N ALA A 20 3.67 2.73 -25.66
CA ALA A 20 2.41 2.50 -26.37
C ALA A 20 1.12 2.19 -25.58
N HIS A 21 0.07 2.98 -25.89
CA HIS A 21 -1.34 2.79 -25.52
C HIS A 21 -2.11 1.89 -26.51
N GLU A 22 -1.43 1.05 -27.29
CA GLU A 22 -2.08 0.13 -28.25
C GLU A 22 -1.39 -1.23 -28.19
N ALA A 23 -2.00 -2.19 -27.48
CA ALA A 23 -1.47 -3.54 -27.33
C ALA A 23 -2.17 -4.51 -28.31
N PRO A 24 -1.42 -5.39 -28.98
CA PRO A 24 -1.73 -6.81 -28.80
C PRO A 24 -0.47 -7.71 -28.69
N ARG A 25 -0.53 -8.58 -27.68
CA ARG A 25 0.10 -9.89 -27.44
C ARG A 25 1.48 -10.22 -28.06
N VAL A 26 2.38 -10.62 -27.14
CA VAL A 26 3.66 -11.36 -27.31
C VAL A 26 4.93 -10.49 -27.34
N VAL A 27 5.36 -10.06 -26.14
CA VAL A 27 6.76 -9.90 -25.74
C VAL A 27 7.65 -9.11 -26.73
N ALA A 28 7.36 -7.83 -26.92
CA ALA A 28 8.38 -6.89 -27.37
C ALA A 28 9.38 -6.71 -26.22
N ARG A 29 10.49 -7.46 -26.28
CA ARG A 29 11.63 -7.33 -25.37
C ARG A 29 12.20 -5.91 -25.51
N CYS A 30 11.83 -5.02 -24.60
CA CYS A 30 12.75 -3.93 -24.25
C CYS A 30 13.90 -4.60 -23.49
N GLY A 31 15.10 -4.61 -24.09
CA GLY A 31 16.27 -5.25 -23.50
C GLY A 31 16.60 -4.62 -22.15
N VAL A 32 16.61 -5.42 -21.09
CA VAL A 32 17.10 -5.01 -19.77
C VAL A 32 18.63 -5.00 -19.82
N PRO A 33 19.31 -3.83 -19.73
CA PRO A 33 20.75 -3.79 -19.55
C PRO A 33 21.09 -4.38 -18.18
N ARG A 34 21.62 -5.60 -18.16
CA ARG A 34 22.20 -6.24 -16.96
C ARG A 34 23.63 -5.73 -16.79
N GLY A 35 23.83 -4.74 -15.92
CA GLY A 35 25.14 -4.19 -15.60
C GLY A 35 25.19 -3.45 -14.25
N GLY A 36 25.43 -4.20 -13.17
CA GLY A 36 26.15 -3.80 -11.95
C GLY A 36 25.62 -2.64 -11.07
N SER A 37 24.82 -2.94 -10.05
CA SER A 37 24.73 -2.13 -8.79
C SER A 37 23.94 -2.83 -7.67
N LEU A 38 24.15 -4.12 -7.39
CA LEU A 38 23.55 -4.78 -6.20
C LEU A 38 24.38 -4.58 -4.91
N ALA A 39 25.36 -3.68 -4.91
CA ALA A 39 26.42 -3.64 -3.90
C ALA A 39 26.47 -2.37 -3.03
N ARG A 40 25.36 -1.61 -2.88
CA ARG A 40 25.26 -0.60 -1.81
C ARG A 40 23.84 -0.30 -1.34
N VAL A 41 23.10 -1.35 -0.93
CA VAL A 41 22.03 -1.14 0.05
C VAL A 41 22.66 -0.74 1.37
N ASN A 42 22.76 0.57 1.61
CA ASN A 42 23.38 1.08 2.82
C ASN A 42 22.43 0.89 4.00
N ALA A 43 23.00 0.72 5.20
CA ALA A 43 22.22 0.64 6.44
C ALA A 43 21.29 1.87 6.62
N ALA A 44 21.68 3.03 6.09
CA ALA A 44 20.87 4.25 6.12
C ALA A 44 19.59 4.17 5.27
N ASP A 45 19.66 3.57 4.07
CA ASP A 45 18.50 3.43 3.17
C ASP A 45 17.52 2.40 3.72
N LEU A 46 18.04 1.28 4.24
CA LEU A 46 17.25 0.26 4.91
C LEU A 46 16.55 0.82 6.16
N ALA A 47 17.26 1.62 6.97
CA ALA A 47 16.68 2.24 8.16
C ALA A 47 15.53 3.20 7.82
N ARG A 48 15.66 3.99 6.75
CA ARG A 48 14.59 4.91 6.30
C ARG A 48 13.37 4.17 5.79
N LEU A 49 13.55 3.17 4.91
CA LEU A 49 12.46 2.35 4.40
C LEU A 49 11.72 1.62 5.54
N THR A 50 12.46 1.10 6.52
CA THR A 50 11.89 0.41 7.68
C THR A 50 11.11 1.37 8.57
N ALA A 51 11.62 2.58 8.82
CA ALA A 51 10.91 3.58 9.63
C ALA A 51 9.61 4.04 8.97
N GLU A 52 9.62 4.26 7.66
CA GLU A 52 8.44 4.66 6.90
C GLU A 52 7.41 3.52 6.83
N THR A 53 7.87 2.28 6.64
CA THR A 53 7.02 1.08 6.72
C THR A 53 6.38 0.94 8.10
N LEU A 54 7.16 1.12 9.17
CA LEU A 54 6.66 1.02 10.55
C LEU A 54 5.64 2.12 10.84
N TYR A 55 5.88 3.35 10.36
CA TYR A 55 4.93 4.45 10.47
C TYR A 55 3.62 4.15 9.75
N LEU A 56 3.69 3.62 8.53
CA LEU A 56 2.51 3.21 7.78
C LEU A 56 1.75 2.11 8.51
N VAL A 57 2.44 1.05 8.98
CA VAL A 57 1.83 -0.03 9.79
C VAL A 57 1.15 0.52 11.05
N LEU A 58 1.76 1.51 11.72
CA LEU A 58 1.17 2.16 12.88
C LEU A 58 -0.10 2.93 12.51
N LEU A 59 -0.08 3.65 11.37
CA LEU A 59 -1.23 4.39 10.84
C LEU A 59 -2.36 3.46 10.38
N VAL A 60 -2.06 2.30 9.78
CA VAL A 60 -3.05 1.28 9.41
C VAL A 60 -3.67 0.64 10.65
N SER A 61 -2.81 0.27 11.61
CA SER A 61 -3.23 -0.48 12.80
C SER A 61 -4.01 0.37 13.79
N GLY A 62 -3.75 1.68 13.90
CA GLY A 62 -4.49 2.59 14.78
C GLY A 62 -6.02 2.49 14.67
N PRO A 63 -6.62 2.77 13.52
CA PRO A 63 -8.07 2.65 13.31
C PRO A 63 -8.54 1.18 13.33
N ALA A 64 -7.75 0.22 12.82
CA ALA A 64 -8.12 -1.20 12.89
C ALA A 64 -8.24 -1.71 14.33
N LEU A 65 -7.32 -1.31 15.22
CA LEU A 65 -7.34 -1.63 16.64
C LEU A 65 -8.54 -0.96 17.33
N ALA A 66 -8.79 0.32 17.04
CA ALA A 66 -9.94 1.03 17.60
C ALA A 66 -11.27 0.35 17.24
N VAL A 67 -11.45 -0.01 15.97
CA VAL A 67 -12.65 -0.73 15.51
C VAL A 67 -12.75 -2.12 16.17
N SER A 68 -11.64 -2.85 16.25
CA SER A 68 -11.60 -4.18 16.89
C SER A 68 -12.02 -4.12 18.36
N VAL A 69 -11.51 -3.15 19.12
CA VAL A 69 -11.86 -2.96 20.54
C VAL A 69 -13.34 -2.61 20.70
N VAL A 70 -13.87 -1.68 19.91
CA VAL A 70 -15.28 -1.27 19.98
C VAL A 70 -16.21 -2.45 19.66
N VAL A 71 -15.91 -3.19 18.59
CA VAL A 71 -16.78 -4.28 18.16
C VAL A 71 -16.65 -5.50 19.08
N GLY A 72 -15.44 -5.83 19.53
CA GLY A 72 -15.20 -6.89 20.51
C GLY A 72 -15.93 -6.62 21.82
N LEU A 73 -15.92 -5.36 22.29
CA LEU A 73 -16.66 -4.95 23.47
C LEU A 73 -18.18 -5.01 23.27
N ALA A 74 -18.69 -4.54 22.13
CA ALA A 74 -20.11 -4.60 21.82
C ALA A 74 -20.64 -6.04 21.82
N ILE A 75 -19.90 -6.97 21.19
CA ILE A 75 -20.26 -8.39 21.14
C ILE A 75 -20.23 -9.02 22.54
N ALA A 76 -19.25 -8.68 23.37
CA ALA A 76 -19.18 -9.17 24.75
C ALA A 76 -20.34 -8.66 25.61
N LEU A 77 -20.76 -7.40 25.43
CA LEU A 77 -21.90 -6.81 26.11
C LEU A 77 -23.24 -7.42 25.66
N LEU A 78 -23.42 -7.62 24.36
CA LEU A 78 -24.60 -8.31 23.80
C LEU A 78 -24.76 -9.71 24.37
N GLN A 79 -23.65 -10.43 24.57
CA GLN A 79 -23.67 -11.75 25.21
C GLN A 79 -23.99 -11.69 26.71
N ALA A 80 -23.61 -10.61 27.40
CA ALA A 80 -23.84 -10.44 28.83
C ALA A 80 -25.27 -10.00 29.17
N VAL A 81 -25.87 -9.11 28.35
CA VAL A 81 -27.18 -8.48 28.61
C VAL A 81 -28.36 -9.42 28.32
N THR A 82 -28.24 -10.38 27.40
CA THR A 82 -29.38 -11.22 26.99
C THR A 82 -29.67 -12.43 27.88
N GLN A 83 -28.81 -12.74 28.88
CA GLN A 83 -28.92 -13.81 29.90
C GLN A 83 -29.78 -15.07 29.56
N VAL A 84 -29.72 -15.55 28.32
CA VAL A 84 -30.17 -16.89 27.93
C VAL A 84 -28.93 -17.59 27.43
N GLN A 85 -28.36 -18.41 28.30
CA GLN A 85 -27.08 -19.10 28.14
C GLN A 85 -27.28 -20.50 27.55
N GLU A 86 -28.25 -20.66 26.65
CA GLU A 86 -28.42 -21.90 25.87
C GLU A 86 -27.35 -21.91 24.76
N PRO A 87 -26.30 -22.76 24.86
CA PRO A 87 -25.10 -22.67 24.03
C PRO A 87 -25.38 -22.90 22.52
N THR A 88 -26.53 -23.48 22.18
CA THR A 88 -26.94 -23.77 20.80
C THR A 88 -27.58 -22.59 20.07
N LEU A 89 -28.31 -21.71 20.77
CA LEU A 89 -29.04 -20.59 20.15
C LEU A 89 -28.17 -19.32 20.01
N SER A 90 -27.13 -19.18 20.86
CA SER A 90 -26.18 -18.06 20.82
C SER A 90 -25.04 -18.23 19.80
N PHE A 91 -24.90 -19.42 19.21
CA PHE A 91 -23.80 -19.71 18.27
C PHE A 91 -23.96 -18.96 16.94
N VAL A 92 -25.18 -18.94 16.40
CA VAL A 92 -25.46 -18.31 15.09
C VAL A 92 -25.36 -16.78 15.14
N PRO A 93 -25.97 -16.07 16.10
CA PRO A 93 -25.85 -14.62 16.19
C PRO A 93 -24.40 -14.16 16.37
N LYS A 94 -23.61 -14.89 17.17
CA LYS A 94 -22.19 -14.60 17.39
C LYS A 94 -21.35 -14.77 16.13
N LEU A 95 -21.62 -15.80 15.32
CA LEU A 95 -20.90 -16.05 14.08
C LEU A 95 -21.22 -15.00 13.01
N VAL A 96 -22.48 -14.60 12.88
CA VAL A 96 -22.90 -13.52 11.96
C VAL A 96 -22.28 -12.18 12.37
N ALA A 97 -22.27 -11.86 13.67
CA ALA A 97 -21.66 -10.63 14.18
C ALA A 97 -20.15 -10.58 13.87
N VAL A 98 -19.40 -11.66 14.11
CA VAL A 98 -17.97 -11.73 13.78
C VAL A 98 -17.74 -11.67 12.27
N ALA A 99 -18.53 -12.38 11.46
CA ALA A 99 -18.40 -12.36 10.01
C ALA A 99 -18.62 -10.96 9.42
N LEU A 100 -19.64 -10.22 9.87
CA LEU A 100 -19.89 -8.84 9.47
C LEU A 100 -18.73 -7.91 9.86
N THR A 101 -18.23 -8.07 11.09
CA THR A 101 -17.09 -7.29 11.58
C THR A 101 -15.85 -7.52 10.72
N LEU A 102 -15.55 -8.78 10.41
CA LEU A 102 -14.40 -9.17 9.62
C LEU A 102 -14.54 -8.70 8.16
N ALA A 103 -15.75 -8.73 7.59
CA ALA A 103 -16.01 -8.22 6.25
C ALA A 103 -15.78 -6.70 6.15
N LEU A 104 -16.25 -5.94 7.15
CA LEU A 104 -16.07 -4.49 7.20
C LEU A 104 -14.59 -4.10 7.39
N VAL A 105 -13.91 -4.73 8.34
CA VAL A 105 -12.48 -4.46 8.62
C VAL A 105 -11.60 -4.96 7.47
N GLY A 106 -11.92 -6.13 6.90
CA GLY A 106 -11.14 -6.76 5.84
C GLY A 106 -11.10 -5.92 4.55
N ALA A 107 -12.23 -5.35 4.14
CA ALA A 107 -12.27 -4.48 2.96
C ALA A 107 -11.36 -3.25 3.14
N TRP A 108 -11.41 -2.60 4.30
CA TRP A 108 -10.60 -1.41 4.58
C TRP A 108 -9.10 -1.74 4.68
N MET A 109 -8.74 -2.82 5.38
CA MET A 109 -7.34 -3.28 5.52
C MET A 109 -6.71 -3.63 4.17
N SER A 110 -7.48 -4.26 3.27
CA SER A 110 -6.99 -4.65 1.94
C SER A 110 -6.56 -3.45 1.08
N GLY A 111 -7.27 -2.32 1.18
CA GLY A 111 -6.94 -1.10 0.45
C GLY A 111 -5.60 -0.50 0.86
N GLU A 112 -5.31 -0.49 2.16
CA GLU A 112 -4.06 0.08 2.68
C GLU A 112 -2.85 -0.81 2.36
N VAL A 113 -3.01 -2.14 2.42
CA VAL A 113 -1.96 -3.10 2.01
C VAL A 113 -1.61 -2.94 0.53
N VAL A 114 -2.63 -2.76 -0.33
CA VAL A 114 -2.41 -2.52 -1.77
C VAL A 114 -1.72 -1.18 -2.01
N ARG A 115 -2.08 -0.12 -1.26
CA ARG A 115 -1.43 1.19 -1.37
C ARG A 115 0.06 1.11 -1.02
N PHE A 116 0.39 0.49 0.11
CA PHE A 116 1.78 0.27 0.52
C PHE A 116 2.56 -0.57 -0.50
N THR A 117 1.96 -1.67 -0.99
CA THR A 117 2.60 -2.52 -2.00
C THR A 117 2.88 -1.75 -3.29
N SER A 118 1.99 -0.84 -3.68
CA SER A 118 2.16 0.02 -4.87
C SER A 118 3.29 1.03 -4.66
N GLU A 119 3.37 1.65 -3.48
CA GLU A 119 4.45 2.57 -3.10
C GLU A 119 5.81 1.85 -3.09
N LEU A 120 5.87 0.63 -2.54
CA LEU A 120 7.05 -0.25 -2.59
C LEU A 120 7.45 -0.57 -4.03
N TRP A 121 6.48 -0.87 -4.90
CA TRP A 121 6.77 -1.23 -6.28
C TRP A 121 7.41 -0.07 -7.05
N LEU A 122 6.96 1.16 -6.77
CA LEU A 122 7.50 2.40 -7.33
C LEU A 122 8.87 2.78 -6.72
N ALA A 123 9.17 2.32 -5.50
CA ALA A 123 10.44 2.56 -4.83
C ALA A 123 11.57 1.65 -5.34
N ILE A 124 11.27 0.41 -5.75
CA ILE A 124 12.28 -0.58 -6.18
C ILE A 124 13.19 -0.09 -7.35
N PRO A 125 12.68 0.57 -8.41
CA PRO A 125 13.52 1.10 -9.48
C PRO A 125 14.56 2.12 -9.03
N ARG A 126 14.33 2.81 -7.91
CA ARG A 126 15.27 3.79 -7.33
C ARG A 126 16.39 3.15 -6.52
N LEU A 127 16.25 1.88 -6.12
CA LEU A 127 17.24 1.13 -5.34
C LEU A 127 18.18 0.29 -6.21
N VAL A 128 17.84 0.09 -7.49
CA VAL A 128 18.57 -0.79 -8.41
C VAL A 128 19.53 -0.03 -9.36
N HIS A 129 19.51 1.30 -9.35
CA HIS A 129 20.46 2.16 -10.07
C HIS A 129 21.40 2.83 -9.06
#